data_AF-A0A1X1QTN5-F1
#
_entry.id   AF-A0A1X1QTN5-F1
#
_cell.length_a   1.000
_cell.length_b   1.000
_cell.length_c   1.000
_cell.angle_alpha   90.00
_cell.angle_beta   90.00
_cell.angle_gamma   90.00
#
_symmetry.space_group_name_H-M   'P 1'
#
loop_
_entity.id
_entity.type
_entity.pdbx_description
1 polymer ?
#
loop_
_entity_poly.entity_id
_entity_poly.type
_entity_poly.pdbx_seq_one_letter_code
_entity_poly.pdbx_strand_id
1 'polypeptide(L)'
;MHKAWYDQIIMGVVLIQVGCGLDTIKFWYIDYRPLTSLILDPPPLFYPYLLIVPTITANIEVKEGNSCSTVGERYSLICRITSPTDLSQSAISYQWQHNGEILPSEVSQTLAFQPLQKSHTGDYSCQVTLTSPLFQEAVTVTSNTHTLELEVMSESIQCITREQGKDMLSYSESAARC
;
A
#
# COMPACT_ATOMS: atom_id res chain seq x y z
N MET A 1 13.15 14.19 73.59
CA MET A 1 12.02 14.53 72.69
C MET A 1 12.53 14.47 71.25
N HIS A 2 12.49 13.29 70.64
CA HIS A 2 12.84 13.07 69.22
C HIS A 2 11.55 13.13 68.40
N LYS A 3 11.42 14.09 67.49
CA LYS A 3 10.38 14.06 66.45
C LYS A 3 11.04 13.60 65.15
N ALA A 4 10.74 12.36 64.79
CA ALA A 4 11.01 11.80 63.47
C ALA A 4 10.24 12.60 62.42
N TRP A 5 10.95 13.18 61.47
CA TRP A 5 10.35 13.68 60.23
C TRP A 5 10.34 12.52 59.24
N TYR A 6 9.13 12.09 58.92
CA TYR A 6 8.81 10.98 58.04
C TYR A 6 8.92 11.46 56.59
N ASP A 7 9.88 10.94 55.83
CA ASP A 7 9.97 11.14 54.38
C ASP A 7 8.68 10.63 53.71
N GLN A 8 7.86 11.55 53.22
CA GLN A 8 6.74 11.22 52.33
C GLN A 8 7.26 11.29 50.90
N ILE A 9 7.59 10.13 50.33
CA ILE A 9 7.90 9.98 48.91
C ILE A 9 6.61 10.29 48.12
N ILE A 10 6.53 11.49 47.54
CA ILE A 10 5.44 11.85 46.63
C ILE A 10 5.69 11.13 45.29
N MET A 11 4.95 10.05 45.05
CA MET A 11 4.93 9.38 43.75
C MET A 11 4.01 10.14 42.79
N GLY A 12 4.54 11.17 42.12
CA GLY A 12 3.87 11.85 41.01
C GLY A 12 4.18 11.18 39.67
N VAL A 13 3.23 11.18 38.74
CA VAL A 13 3.47 10.77 37.33
C VAL A 13 3.51 12.04 36.48
N VAL A 14 4.59 12.23 35.73
CA VAL A 14 4.73 13.34 34.77
C VAL A 14 4.21 12.87 33.42
N LEU A 15 3.13 13.48 32.94
CA LEU A 15 2.60 13.22 31.60
C LEU A 15 3.08 14.30 30.64
N ILE A 16 3.59 13.87 29.47
CA ILE A 16 4.14 14.74 28.43
C ILE A 16 3.18 14.68 27.24
N GLN A 17 2.62 15.83 26.84
CA GLN A 17 1.82 15.93 25.62
C GLN A 17 2.62 16.70 24.56
N VAL A 18 2.92 16.03 23.45
CA VAL A 18 3.56 16.65 22.27
C VAL A 18 2.45 16.96 21.26
N GLY A 19 2.14 18.23 21.07
CA GLY A 19 1.21 18.69 20.04
C GLY A 19 1.94 18.92 18.70
N CYS A 20 1.30 18.58 17.58
CA CYS A 20 1.81 18.95 16.26
C CYS A 20 1.57 20.45 16.02
N GLY A 21 2.65 21.24 16.10
CA GLY A 21 2.68 22.67 15.76
C GLY A 21 3.25 23.55 16.88
N LEU A 22 4.56 23.84 16.78
CA LEU A 22 5.33 24.89 17.49
C LEU A 22 5.58 24.68 19.01
N ASP A 23 6.72 24.04 19.29
CA ASP A 23 7.72 24.31 20.35
C ASP A 23 7.27 24.77 21.75
N THR A 24 6.19 24.21 22.30
CA THR A 24 5.90 24.36 23.74
C THR A 24 5.51 23.02 24.38
N ILE A 25 6.43 22.48 25.18
CA ILE A 25 6.17 21.34 26.07
C ILE A 25 5.41 21.88 27.28
N LYS A 26 4.17 21.43 27.50
CA LYS A 26 3.40 21.77 28.70
C LYS A 26 3.52 20.62 29.71
N PHE A 27 3.98 20.95 30.91
CA PHE A 27 4.05 20.03 32.05
C PHE A 27 2.84 20.25 32.95
N TRP A 28 2.13 19.17 33.30
CA TRP A 28 1.09 19.18 34.32
C TRP A 28 1.50 18.23 35.44
N TYR A 29 1.30 18.65 36.70
CA TYR A 29 1.62 17.87 37.89
C TYR A 29 0.32 17.48 38.60
N ILE A 30 0.14 16.18 38.88
CA ILE A 30 -1.02 15.67 39.64
C ILE A 30 -0.51 15.18 40.99
N ASP A 31 -0.96 15.82 42.07
CA ASP A 31 -0.71 15.41 43.46
C ASP A 31 -1.72 14.35 43.88
N TYR A 32 -1.26 13.17 44.31
CA TYR A 32 -2.11 12.17 44.96
C TYR A 32 -2.21 12.48 46.47
N ARG A 33 -3.23 13.24 46.88
CA ARG A 33 -3.59 13.37 48.31
C ARG A 33 -4.31 12.11 48.83
N PRO A 34 -4.15 11.75 50.12
CA PRO A 34 -4.89 10.65 50.72
C PRO A 34 -6.39 10.98 50.81
N LEU A 35 -7.21 10.01 50.42
CA LEU A 35 -8.65 10.08 50.18
C LEU A 35 -9.46 10.39 51.45
N THR A 36 -10.00 11.60 51.58
CA THR A 36 -11.13 11.90 52.46
C THR A 36 -12.19 12.72 51.72
N SER A 37 -12.89 12.10 50.78
CA SER A 37 -14.24 12.50 50.38
C SER A 37 -14.84 11.46 49.44
N LEU A 38 -15.92 10.87 49.93
CA LEU A 38 -16.93 10.01 49.29
C LEU A 38 -16.92 9.97 47.75
N ILE A 39 -16.61 8.76 47.29
CA ILE A 39 -16.77 8.23 45.94
C ILE A 39 -18.27 8.13 45.62
N LEU A 40 -18.71 8.86 44.60
CA LEU A 40 -19.60 8.33 43.58
C LEU A 40 -18.91 8.57 42.24
N ASP A 41 -17.76 7.91 42.06
CA ASP A 41 -17.17 7.79 40.74
C ASP A 41 -18.17 7.00 39.89
N PRO A 42 -18.67 7.54 38.77
CA PRO A 42 -19.46 6.75 37.84
C PRO A 42 -18.63 5.52 37.41
N PRO A 43 -19.27 4.36 37.15
CA PRO A 43 -18.55 3.16 36.74
C PRO A 43 -17.62 3.52 35.58
N PRO A 44 -16.37 2.99 35.56
CA PRO A 44 -15.45 3.28 34.48
C PRO A 44 -16.20 2.97 33.20
N LEU A 45 -16.51 4.02 32.43
CA LEU A 45 -16.99 3.84 31.09
C LEU A 45 -15.92 2.97 30.46
N PHE A 46 -16.30 1.72 30.15
CA PHE A 46 -15.61 0.92 29.18
C PHE A 46 -15.52 1.83 27.97
N TYR A 47 -14.43 2.59 27.85
CA TYR A 47 -13.95 2.99 26.56
C TYR A 47 -13.60 1.63 25.95
N PRO A 48 -14.42 1.08 25.02
CA PRO A 48 -13.80 0.11 24.15
C PRO A 48 -12.64 0.91 23.59
N TYR A 49 -11.40 0.46 23.85
CA TYR A 49 -10.35 0.81 22.93
C TYR A 49 -10.96 0.49 21.58
N LEU A 50 -11.34 1.53 20.85
CA LEU A 50 -11.66 1.40 19.45
C LEU A 50 -10.32 0.96 18.91
N LEU A 51 -10.10 -0.36 18.91
CA LEU A 51 -9.09 -0.98 18.11
C LEU A 51 -9.53 -0.55 16.73
N ILE A 52 -8.97 0.55 16.27
CA ILE A 52 -9.02 0.91 14.87
C ILE A 52 -8.25 -0.25 14.27
N VAL A 53 -8.96 -1.32 13.92
CA VAL A 53 -8.38 -2.39 13.13
C VAL A 53 -7.93 -1.64 11.89
N PRO A 54 -6.61 -1.51 11.65
CA PRO A 54 -6.20 -0.78 10.48
C PRO A 54 -6.85 -1.51 9.30
N THR A 55 -7.53 -0.82 8.41
CA THR A 55 -7.99 -1.47 7.19
C THR A 55 -6.81 -1.44 6.24
N ILE A 56 -6.40 -2.59 5.69
CA ILE A 56 -5.41 -2.59 4.61
C ILE A 56 -6.09 -1.97 3.39
N THR A 57 -5.65 -0.77 3.01
CA THR A 57 -6.04 -0.15 1.75
C THR A 57 -4.92 -0.38 0.75
N ALA A 58 -5.06 -1.38 -0.11
CA ALA A 58 -4.11 -1.64 -1.19
C ALA A 58 -4.77 -1.43 -2.55
N ASN A 59 -4.08 -0.75 -3.44
CA ASN A 59 -4.42 -0.62 -4.84
C ASN A 59 -3.56 -1.58 -5.66
N ILE A 60 -4.17 -2.31 -6.58
CA ILE A 60 -3.47 -3.28 -7.42
C ILE A 60 -3.71 -2.92 -8.86
N GLU A 61 -2.62 -2.84 -9.60
CA GLU A 61 -2.62 -2.59 -11.04
C GLU A 61 -1.77 -3.63 -11.75
N VAL A 62 -2.24 -4.06 -12.92
CA VAL A 62 -1.43 -4.84 -13.86
C VAL A 62 -0.68 -3.86 -14.74
N LYS A 63 0.63 -4.05 -14.86
CA LYS A 63 1.51 -3.28 -15.73
C LYS A 63 2.25 -4.22 -16.67
N GLU A 64 2.56 -3.70 -17.84
CA GLU A 64 3.40 -4.41 -18.80
C GLU A 64 4.86 -4.30 -18.34
N GLY A 65 5.55 -5.45 -18.25
CA GLY A 65 6.98 -5.51 -17.99
C GLY A 65 7.81 -5.18 -19.24
N ASN A 66 7.20 -5.29 -20.43
CA ASN A 66 7.80 -4.96 -21.71
C ASN A 66 6.84 -4.03 -22.46
N SER A 67 7.37 -3.01 -23.14
CA SER A 67 6.54 -2.01 -23.83
C SER A 67 5.88 -2.50 -25.13
N CYS A 68 6.21 -3.72 -25.59
CA CYS A 68 5.82 -4.22 -26.91
C CYS A 68 5.36 -5.67 -26.80
N SER A 69 4.11 -5.94 -27.18
CA SER A 69 3.47 -7.25 -27.14
C SER A 69 3.58 -7.98 -28.48
N THR A 70 4.80 -8.29 -28.91
CA THR A 70 5.06 -8.92 -30.22
C THR A 70 5.03 -10.45 -30.14
N VAL A 71 4.44 -11.11 -31.14
CA VAL A 71 4.39 -12.58 -31.20
C VAL A 71 5.78 -13.18 -31.37
N GLY A 72 6.08 -14.23 -30.61
CA GLY A 72 7.37 -14.93 -30.66
C GLY A 72 8.40 -14.38 -29.68
N GLU A 73 8.19 -13.18 -29.13
CA GLU A 73 9.09 -12.56 -28.17
C GLU A 73 8.76 -12.95 -26.72
N ARG A 74 9.71 -12.64 -25.83
CA ARG A 74 9.46 -12.71 -24.39
C ARG A 74 8.63 -11.51 -23.97
N TYR A 75 7.56 -11.75 -23.22
CA TYR A 75 6.70 -10.69 -22.71
C TYR A 75 6.35 -10.98 -21.25
N SER A 76 6.05 -9.95 -20.47
CA SER A 76 5.68 -10.12 -19.07
C SER A 76 4.64 -9.11 -18.62
N LEU A 77 3.74 -9.55 -17.75
CA LEU A 77 2.82 -8.71 -17.00
C LEU A 77 3.22 -8.75 -15.52
N ILE A 78 3.18 -7.60 -14.87
CA ILE A 78 3.60 -7.42 -13.49
C ILE A 78 2.43 -6.89 -12.69
N CYS A 79 2.07 -7.59 -11.63
CA CYS A 79 1.08 -7.14 -10.66
C CYS A 79 1.77 -6.22 -9.64
N ARG A 80 1.44 -4.92 -9.66
CA ARG A 80 1.99 -3.93 -8.73
C ARG A 80 0.98 -3.64 -7.62
N ILE A 81 1.46 -3.69 -6.38
CA ILE A 81 0.67 -3.36 -5.19
C ILE A 81 1.16 -2.02 -4.66
N THR A 82 0.24 -1.08 -4.48
CA THR A 82 0.50 0.23 -3.88
C THR A 82 -0.37 0.38 -2.64
N SER A 83 0.24 0.57 -1.48
CA SER A 83 -0.44 0.71 -0.19
C SER A 83 0.18 1.87 0.60
N PRO A 84 -0.61 2.69 1.33
CA PRO A 84 -0.08 3.70 2.23
C PRO A 84 0.47 3.09 3.53
N THR A 85 0.13 1.83 3.81
CA THR A 85 0.59 1.08 4.98
C THR A 85 1.75 0.18 4.59
N ASP A 86 2.74 0.05 5.48
CA ASP A 86 3.84 -0.89 5.30
C ASP A 86 3.34 -2.35 5.33
N LEU A 87 3.61 -3.07 4.24
CA LEU A 87 3.23 -4.47 4.06
C LEU A 87 4.39 -5.43 4.35
N SER A 88 5.54 -4.95 4.86
CA SER A 88 6.74 -5.77 5.12
C SER A 88 6.49 -7.00 6.01
N GLN A 89 5.53 -6.90 6.94
CA GLN A 89 5.14 -7.99 7.84
C GLN A 89 3.95 -8.81 7.33
N SER A 90 3.47 -8.52 6.12
CA SER A 90 2.34 -9.23 5.49
C SER A 90 2.83 -10.34 4.58
N ALA A 91 2.22 -11.51 4.68
CA ALA A 91 2.31 -12.53 3.66
C ALA A 91 1.44 -12.12 2.46
N ILE A 92 2.04 -12.11 1.27
CA ILE A 92 1.39 -11.72 0.01
C ILE A 92 1.31 -12.95 -0.87
N SER A 93 0.11 -13.25 -1.36
CA SER A 93 -0.13 -14.31 -2.33
C SER A 93 -0.80 -13.76 -3.58
N TYR A 94 -0.37 -14.21 -4.75
CA TYR A 94 -0.87 -13.76 -6.05
C TYR A 94 -1.65 -14.88 -6.72
N GLN A 95 -2.64 -14.52 -7.52
CA GLN A 95 -3.40 -15.43 -8.35
C GLN A 95 -3.82 -14.69 -9.62
N TRP A 96 -3.28 -15.11 -10.77
CA TRP A 96 -3.65 -14.54 -12.06
C TRP A 96 -4.94 -15.14 -12.60
N GLN A 97 -5.66 -14.33 -13.38
CA GLN A 97 -6.84 -14.74 -14.14
C GLN A 97 -6.70 -14.28 -15.59
N HIS A 98 -7.17 -15.09 -16.53
CA HIS A 98 -7.23 -14.81 -17.96
C HIS A 98 -8.66 -15.00 -18.46
N ASN A 99 -9.24 -13.97 -19.06
CA ASN A 99 -10.63 -13.93 -19.53
C ASN A 99 -11.67 -14.32 -18.46
N GLY A 100 -11.36 -14.02 -17.19
CA GLY A 100 -12.20 -14.38 -16.04
C GLY A 100 -11.98 -15.79 -15.48
N GLU A 101 -11.10 -16.60 -16.09
CA GLU A 101 -10.72 -17.92 -15.59
C GLU A 101 -9.44 -17.85 -14.76
N ILE A 102 -9.40 -18.59 -13.65
CA ILE A 102 -8.22 -18.66 -12.78
C ILE A 102 -7.11 -19.46 -13.48
N LEU A 103 -5.89 -18.94 -13.47
CA LEU A 103 -4.67 -19.63 -13.91
C LEU A 103 -3.98 -20.27 -12.70
N PRO A 104 -4.28 -21.52 -12.31
CA PRO A 104 -3.88 -22.08 -11.01
C PRO A 104 -2.37 -22.19 -10.80
N SER A 105 -1.60 -22.30 -11.89
CA SER A 105 -0.14 -22.37 -11.83
C SER A 105 0.54 -21.00 -11.72
N GLU A 106 -0.20 -19.92 -11.96
CA GLU A 106 0.33 -18.57 -12.03
C GLU A 106 0.08 -17.81 -10.72
N VAL A 107 0.99 -18.05 -9.77
CA VAL A 107 0.94 -17.50 -8.40
C VAL A 107 2.08 -16.52 -8.10
N SER A 108 2.83 -16.13 -9.14
CA SER A 108 3.93 -15.18 -9.04
C SER A 108 3.47 -13.75 -9.26
N GLN A 109 4.20 -12.78 -8.72
CA GLN A 109 3.94 -11.35 -8.99
C GLN A 109 4.04 -11.02 -10.49
N THR A 110 4.91 -11.72 -11.21
CA THR A 110 5.14 -11.54 -12.65
C THR A 110 4.62 -12.77 -13.40
N LEU A 111 3.76 -12.54 -14.38
CA LEU A 111 3.31 -13.52 -15.36
C LEU A 111 4.18 -13.38 -16.61
N ALA A 112 4.92 -14.42 -16.98
CA ALA A 112 5.88 -14.39 -18.09
C ALA A 112 5.44 -15.30 -19.25
N PHE A 113 5.56 -14.78 -20.47
CA PHE A 113 5.26 -15.50 -21.70
C PHE A 113 6.55 -15.73 -22.48
N GLN A 114 6.88 -16.99 -22.74
CA GLN A 114 8.09 -17.39 -23.47
C GLN A 114 7.79 -18.63 -24.33
N PRO A 115 7.42 -18.48 -25.63
CA PRO A 115 7.18 -17.23 -26.36
C PRO A 115 5.76 -16.68 -26.17
N LEU A 116 5.56 -15.39 -26.45
CA LEU A 116 4.22 -14.79 -26.55
C LEU A 116 3.51 -15.29 -27.82
N GLN A 117 2.26 -15.73 -27.70
CA GLN A 117 1.48 -16.34 -28.77
C GLN A 117 0.12 -15.65 -28.92
N LYS A 118 -0.51 -15.82 -30.09
CA LYS A 118 -1.88 -15.32 -30.35
C LYS A 118 -2.93 -15.87 -29.38
N SER A 119 -2.72 -17.05 -28.84
CA SER A 119 -3.59 -17.63 -27.81
C SER A 119 -3.55 -16.88 -26.48
N HIS A 120 -2.50 -16.09 -26.22
CA HIS A 120 -2.35 -15.34 -24.98
C HIS A 120 -3.10 -13.99 -25.00
N THR A 121 -3.73 -13.60 -26.10
CA THR A 121 -4.54 -12.37 -26.13
C THR A 121 -5.74 -12.48 -25.21
N GLY A 122 -6.17 -11.35 -24.66
CA GLY A 122 -7.37 -11.27 -23.84
C GLY A 122 -7.16 -10.48 -22.57
N ASP A 123 -8.10 -10.63 -21.66
CA ASP A 123 -8.22 -9.81 -20.46
C ASP A 123 -7.50 -10.48 -19.28
N TYR A 124 -6.55 -9.78 -18.69
CA TYR A 124 -5.80 -10.25 -17.52
C TYR A 124 -6.18 -9.45 -16.27
N SER A 125 -6.36 -10.16 -15.17
CA SER A 125 -6.46 -9.55 -13.84
C SER A 125 -5.61 -10.33 -12.85
N CYS A 126 -5.15 -9.61 -11.82
CA CYS A 126 -4.37 -10.15 -10.74
C CYS A 126 -5.17 -10.01 -9.45
N GLN A 127 -5.41 -11.14 -8.79
CA GLN A 127 -5.93 -11.17 -7.43
C GLN A 127 -4.77 -11.32 -6.46
N VAL A 128 -4.77 -10.51 -5.40
CA VAL A 128 -3.79 -10.61 -4.33
C VAL A 128 -4.52 -10.80 -3.02
N THR A 129 -4.05 -11.77 -2.24
CA THR A 129 -4.49 -11.97 -0.86
C THR A 129 -3.35 -11.63 0.09
N LEU A 130 -3.63 -10.66 0.96
CA LEU A 130 -2.74 -10.13 1.98
C LEU A 130 -3.15 -10.71 3.34
N THR A 131 -2.20 -11.33 4.04
CA THR A 131 -2.41 -11.84 5.40
C THR A 131 -1.35 -11.25 6.32
N SER A 132 -1.76 -10.60 7.42
CA SER A 132 -0.81 -10.04 8.39
C SER A 132 -1.33 -10.22 9.81
N PRO A 133 -0.45 -10.38 10.81
CA PRO A 133 -0.85 -10.51 12.21
C PRO A 133 -1.53 -9.23 12.76
N LEU A 134 -1.42 -8.11 12.04
CA LEU A 134 -2.05 -6.86 12.42
C LEU A 134 -3.54 -6.80 12.09
N PHE A 135 -4.05 -7.79 11.33
CA PHE A 135 -5.44 -7.88 10.90
C PHE A 135 -6.01 -9.25 11.28
N GLN A 136 -7.28 -9.30 11.66
CA GLN A 136 -7.92 -10.56 12.05
C GLN A 136 -8.24 -11.47 10.86
N GLU A 137 -8.36 -10.90 9.65
CA GLU A 137 -8.74 -11.61 8.43
C GLU A 137 -7.81 -11.28 7.27
N ALA A 138 -7.70 -12.22 6.33
CA ALA A 138 -7.00 -12.00 5.08
C ALA A 138 -7.79 -11.03 4.19
N VAL A 139 -7.09 -10.08 3.58
CA VAL A 139 -7.68 -9.08 2.69
C VAL A 139 -7.39 -9.50 1.25
N THR A 140 -8.43 -9.79 0.49
CA THR A 140 -8.31 -10.11 -0.93
C THR A 140 -8.73 -8.90 -1.77
N VAL A 141 -7.82 -8.47 -2.65
CA VAL A 141 -8.04 -7.36 -3.58
C VAL A 141 -7.81 -7.87 -4.99
N THR A 142 -8.65 -7.43 -5.93
CA THR A 142 -8.52 -7.78 -7.36
C THR A 142 -8.17 -6.52 -8.15
N SER A 143 -7.20 -6.61 -9.04
CA SER A 143 -6.81 -5.51 -9.91
C SER A 143 -7.91 -5.14 -10.90
N ASN A 144 -7.78 -3.97 -11.52
CA ASN A 144 -8.48 -3.71 -12.77
C ASN A 144 -8.03 -4.70 -13.86
N THR A 145 -8.90 -4.88 -14.85
CA THR A 145 -8.58 -5.68 -16.04
C THR A 145 -7.58 -4.95 -16.94
N HIS A 146 -6.61 -5.69 -17.45
CA HIS A 146 -5.64 -5.27 -18.48
C HIS A 146 -5.81 -6.13 -19.72
N THR A 147 -6.23 -5.52 -20.83
CA THR A 147 -6.42 -6.23 -22.10
C THR A 147 -5.08 -6.32 -22.83
N LEU A 148 -4.58 -7.54 -23.02
CA LEU A 148 -3.40 -7.82 -23.82
C LEU A 148 -3.80 -8.03 -25.29
N GLU A 149 -3.44 -7.06 -26.12
CA GLU A 149 -3.51 -7.14 -27.58
C GLU A 149 -2.10 -7.25 -28.15
N LEU A 150 -1.94 -8.00 -29.25
CA LEU A 150 -0.64 -8.20 -29.86
C LEU A 150 -0.36 -7.12 -30.91
N GLU A 151 0.76 -6.44 -30.75
CA GLU A 151 1.28 -5.58 -31.80
C GLU A 151 1.82 -6.45 -32.94
N VAL A 152 1.15 -6.42 -34.08
CA VAL A 152 1.68 -7.03 -35.30
C VAL A 152 2.92 -6.26 -35.67
N MET A 153 4.10 -6.90 -35.56
CA MET A 153 5.34 -6.36 -36.10
C MET A 153 5.16 -6.16 -37.60
N SER A 154 4.85 -4.92 -38.01
CA SER A 154 5.04 -4.53 -39.39
C SER A 154 6.52 -4.27 -39.58
N GLU A 155 7.06 -4.62 -40.75
CA GLU A 155 8.49 -4.49 -41.07
C GLU A 155 9.02 -3.03 -41.04
N SER A 156 8.18 -2.04 -40.69
CA SER A 156 8.51 -0.62 -40.69
C SER A 156 8.10 0.16 -39.43
N ILE A 157 7.56 -0.47 -38.39
CA ILE A 157 7.17 0.23 -37.15
C ILE A 157 7.73 -0.51 -35.94
N GLN A 158 8.79 0.02 -35.34
CA GLN A 158 9.12 -0.31 -33.96
C GLN A 158 7.98 0.20 -33.07
N CYS A 159 7.62 -0.60 -32.06
CA CYS A 159 6.58 -0.28 -31.08
C CYS A 159 6.70 1.18 -30.63
N ILE A 160 5.68 1.96 -30.98
CA ILE A 160 5.63 3.39 -30.65
C ILE A 160 5.38 3.43 -29.15
N THR A 161 6.43 3.66 -28.36
CA THR A 161 6.32 3.77 -26.90
C THR A 161 5.30 4.83 -26.55
N ARG A 162 4.11 4.42 -26.09
CA ARG A 162 3.05 5.34 -25.63
C ARG A 162 3.34 5.89 -24.22
N GLU A 163 4.62 6.11 -23.91
CA GLU A 163 5.11 6.72 -22.66
C GLU A 163 5.65 8.14 -22.88
N GLN A 164 5.55 8.71 -24.09
CA GLN A 164 5.89 10.13 -24.32
C GLN A 164 4.84 10.86 -25.18
N GLY A 165 3.58 10.80 -24.76
CA GLY A 165 2.56 11.75 -25.20
C GLY A 165 2.71 13.16 -24.59
N LYS A 166 3.93 13.63 -24.30
CA LYS A 166 4.18 14.98 -23.78
C LYS A 166 5.47 15.67 -24.24
N ASP A 167 6.25 15.12 -25.17
CA ASP A 167 7.39 15.86 -25.76
C ASP A 167 7.53 15.53 -27.27
N MET A 168 6.52 15.88 -28.06
CA MET A 168 6.65 15.88 -29.53
C MET A 168 5.98 17.10 -30.14
N LEU A 169 6.40 18.28 -29.70
CA LEU A 169 6.29 19.54 -30.46
C LEU A 169 7.53 20.40 -30.24
N SER A 170 8.73 19.85 -30.47
CA SER A 170 9.91 20.70 -30.62
C SER A 170 11.01 19.98 -31.41
N TYR A 171 10.82 19.77 -32.70
CA TYR A 171 11.90 19.95 -33.69
C TYR A 171 11.38 19.77 -35.13
N SER A 172 10.95 20.86 -35.76
CA SER A 172 11.19 21.09 -37.19
C SER A 172 10.90 22.56 -37.52
N GLU A 173 11.69 23.49 -37.00
CA GLU A 173 11.86 24.78 -37.68
C GLU A 173 13.04 24.63 -38.64
N SER A 174 12.69 24.29 -39.87
CA SER A 174 13.56 24.24 -41.02
C SER A 174 14.25 25.58 -41.24
N ALA A 175 15.57 25.52 -41.38
CA ALA A 175 16.39 26.57 -41.96
C ALA A 175 15.83 27.03 -43.32
N ALA A 176 15.50 28.31 -43.42
CA ALA A 176 15.48 29.06 -44.68
C ALA A 176 15.60 30.55 -44.37
N ARG A 177 16.85 31.04 -44.25
CA ARG A 177 17.17 32.45 -44.48
C ARG A 177 18.02 32.52 -45.75
N CYS A 178 17.46 33.15 -46.78
CA CYS A 178 18.23 33.87 -47.79
C CYS A 178 18.50 35.28 -47.28
#